data_AF-A0A0P4WFH3-F1
#
_entry.id   AF-A0A0P4WFH3-F1
#
_cell.length_a   1.000
_cell.length_b   1.000
_cell.length_c   1.000
_cell.angle_alpha   90.00
_cell.angle_beta   90.00
_cell.angle_gamma   90.00
#
_symmetry.space_group_name_H-M   'P 1'
#
loop_
_entity.id
_entity.type
_entity.pdbx_description
1 polymer ?
#
loop_
_entity_poly.entity_id
_entity_poly.type
_entity_poly.pdbx_seq_one_letter_code
_entity_poly.pdbx_strand_id
1 'polypeptide(L)'
;MRIDSRFIRRELRTRNRRECELECDRESYCRGFNYRFKTQGFNQYRNNCQLSYQDGSSDFDFHSDLDFDFYEKDYNSQNCHTDQGGYHGGGYGGGNYGGGRDECFRLVEKQRAVSEREAAGSLMARDIKECELVCEQSWQFICKVFSFRLVEA
;
A
#
# COMPACT_ATOMS: atom_id res chain seq x y z
N MET A 1 1.01 -3.46 -2.42
CA MET A 1 0.09 -2.95 -3.48
C MET A 1 -0.07 -1.43 -3.40
N ARG A 2 -0.47 -0.76 -4.49
CA ARG A 2 -0.49 0.71 -4.55
C ARG A 2 -1.75 1.24 -5.23
N ILE A 3 -2.46 2.19 -4.62
CA ILE A 3 -3.59 2.86 -5.28
C ILE A 3 -3.09 3.79 -6.40
N ASP A 4 -3.85 3.90 -7.49
CA ASP A 4 -3.54 4.69 -8.69
C ASP A 4 -3.23 6.15 -8.33
N SER A 5 -2.23 6.72 -9.01
CA SER A 5 -1.76 8.09 -8.77
C SER A 5 -2.84 9.15 -8.99
N ARG A 6 -3.89 8.87 -9.76
CA ARG A 6 -5.05 9.76 -9.94
C ARG A 6 -5.82 10.04 -8.63
N PHE A 7 -5.65 9.17 -7.63
CA PHE A 7 -6.24 9.34 -6.31
C PHE A 7 -5.30 10.01 -5.30
N ILE A 8 -4.05 10.24 -5.68
CA ILE A 8 -3.05 10.84 -4.81
C ILE A 8 -3.17 12.36 -4.87
N ARG A 9 -3.36 12.96 -3.70
CA ARG A 9 -3.43 14.42 -3.53
C ARG A 9 -2.13 15.04 -3.08
N ARG A 10 -1.32 14.30 -2.32
CA ARG A 10 -0.07 14.81 -1.73
C ARG A 10 0.96 13.71 -1.63
N GLU A 11 2.21 14.03 -1.96
CA GLU A 11 3.36 13.17 -1.75
C GLU A 11 4.35 13.85 -0.82
N LEU A 12 4.87 13.10 0.15
CA LEU A 12 5.83 13.61 1.11
C LEU A 12 6.82 12.53 1.55
N ARG A 13 7.87 12.98 2.23
CA ARG A 13 8.88 12.14 2.85
C ARG A 13 8.59 12.06 4.35
N THR A 14 8.47 10.85 4.85
CA THR A 14 8.31 10.54 6.27
C THR A 14 9.42 9.60 6.74
N ARG A 15 9.72 9.61 8.04
CA ARG A 15 10.73 8.75 8.68
C ARG A 15 10.29 7.29 8.70
N ASN A 16 9.00 7.06 8.90
CA ASN A 16 8.40 5.74 8.98
C ASN A 16 6.92 5.76 8.55
N ARG A 17 6.29 4.59 8.52
CA ARG A 17 4.86 4.42 8.18
C ARG A 17 3.96 5.21 9.11
N ARG A 18 4.25 5.20 10.42
CA ARG A 18 3.45 5.88 11.44
C ARG A 18 3.39 7.39 11.25
N GLU A 19 4.48 8.02 10.82
CA GLU A 19 4.45 9.44 10.48
C GLU A 19 3.58 9.71 9.23
N CYS A 20 3.50 8.78 8.28
CA CYS A 20 2.57 8.88 7.14
C CYS A 20 1.10 8.76 7.59
N GLU A 21 0.80 7.88 8.55
CA GLU A 21 -0.53 7.78 9.17
C GLU A 21 -0.96 9.10 9.81
N LEU A 22 -0.07 9.74 10.58
CA LEU A 22 -0.34 11.03 11.22
C LEU A 22 -0.57 12.14 10.19
N GLU A 23 0.20 12.15 9.11
CA GLU A 23 0.02 13.12 8.02
C GLU A 23 -1.30 12.89 7.28
N CYS A 24 -1.72 11.65 7.08
CA CYS A 24 -3.06 11.35 6.56
C CYS A 24 -4.16 11.76 7.54
N ASP A 25 -3.98 11.49 8.84
CA ASP A 25 -5.01 11.78 9.84
C ASP A 25 -5.30 13.29 9.98
N ARG A 26 -4.26 14.12 9.84
CA ARG A 26 -4.36 15.59 9.84
C ARG A 26 -5.17 16.15 8.67
N GLU A 27 -5.26 15.41 7.57
CA GLU A 27 -5.83 15.88 6.32
C GLU A 27 -7.27 15.35 6.19
N SER A 28 -8.26 16.23 6.26
CA SER A 28 -9.68 15.84 6.23
C SER A 28 -10.12 15.12 4.95
N TYR A 29 -9.40 15.33 3.84
CA TYR A 29 -9.65 14.62 2.58
C TYR A 29 -9.08 13.21 2.58
N CYS A 30 -8.14 12.87 3.46
CA CYS A 30 -7.38 11.65 3.36
C CYS A 30 -8.22 10.45 3.81
N ARG A 31 -8.34 9.47 2.91
CA ARG A 31 -9.04 8.20 3.13
C ARG A 31 -8.08 7.01 3.25
N GLY A 32 -6.83 7.19 2.83
CA GLY A 32 -5.77 6.20 2.94
C GLY A 32 -4.47 6.73 2.37
N PHE A 33 -3.42 5.92 2.39
CA PHE A 33 -2.11 6.31 1.84
C PHE A 33 -1.35 5.12 1.29
N ASN A 34 -0.54 5.36 0.25
CA ASN A 34 0.52 4.43 -0.15
C ASN A 34 1.78 4.71 0.69
N TYR A 35 2.39 3.67 1.22
CA TYR A 35 3.66 3.75 1.93
C TYR A 35 4.74 2.87 1.29
N ARG A 36 5.88 3.47 0.94
CA ARG A 36 7.04 2.77 0.40
C ARG A 36 7.95 2.30 1.52
N PHE A 37 8.08 1.00 1.70
CA PHE A 37 8.92 0.41 2.75
C PHE A 37 10.33 0.04 2.24
N LYS A 38 10.49 -0.21 0.94
CA LYS A 38 11.80 -0.46 0.31
C LYS A 38 12.45 0.86 -0.11
N THR A 39 13.17 1.48 0.83
CA THR A 39 13.89 2.75 0.61
C THR A 39 15.39 2.57 0.36
N GLN A 40 15.87 1.35 0.12
CA GLN A 40 17.29 1.10 -0.14
C GLN A 40 17.71 1.55 -1.56
N GLY A 41 19.00 1.86 -1.72
CA GLY A 41 19.60 2.23 -3.02
C GLY A 41 19.07 3.56 -3.58
N PHE A 42 18.80 3.61 -4.89
CA PHE A 42 18.34 4.82 -5.58
C PHE A 42 17.01 5.41 -5.05
N ASN A 43 16.23 4.62 -4.31
CA ASN A 43 14.94 5.04 -3.75
C ASN A 43 15.05 5.77 -2.41
N GLN A 44 16.24 5.86 -1.81
CA GLN A 44 16.43 6.47 -0.47
C GLN A 44 16.08 7.95 -0.41
N TYR A 45 16.11 8.67 -1.53
CA TYR A 45 15.80 10.09 -1.62
C TYR A 45 14.36 10.38 -2.06
N ARG A 46 13.59 9.36 -2.44
CA ARG A 46 12.22 9.54 -2.92
C ARG A 46 11.23 9.74 -1.78
N ASN A 47 10.10 10.37 -2.11
CA ASN A 47 8.93 10.37 -1.25
C ASN A 47 8.46 8.93 -1.02
N ASN A 48 8.17 8.60 0.23
CA ASN A 48 7.74 7.28 0.68
C ASN A 48 6.30 7.28 1.19
N CYS A 49 5.62 8.42 1.20
CA CYS A 49 4.26 8.57 1.67
C CYS A 49 3.42 9.32 0.63
N GLN A 50 2.32 8.72 0.18
CA GLN A 50 1.41 9.30 -0.81
C GLN A 50 -0.02 9.26 -0.27
N LEU A 51 -0.59 10.43 0.02
CA LEU A 51 -1.92 10.56 0.62
C LEU A 51 -3.00 10.49 -0.45
N SER A 52 -3.97 9.63 -0.23
CA SER A 52 -5.09 9.34 -1.14
C SER A 52 -6.40 9.92 -0.59
N TYR A 53 -7.22 10.49 -1.48
CA TYR A 53 -8.61 10.82 -1.15
C TYR A 53 -9.59 9.67 -1.39
N GLN A 54 -9.10 8.54 -1.91
CA GLN A 54 -9.85 7.32 -2.16
C GLN A 54 -9.45 6.22 -1.16
N ASP A 55 -10.43 5.45 -0.70
CA ASP A 55 -10.28 4.30 0.19
C ASP A 55 -10.03 2.99 -0.58
N GLY A 56 -9.97 1.86 0.13
CA GLY A 56 -9.80 0.54 -0.43
C GLY A 56 -11.09 -0.11 -0.94
N SER A 57 -12.16 0.64 -1.24
CA SER A 57 -13.45 0.03 -1.62
C SER A 57 -13.45 -0.63 -3.00
N SER A 58 -12.67 -0.12 -3.97
CA SER A 58 -12.67 -0.59 -5.36
C SER A 58 -11.38 -1.30 -5.71
N ASP A 59 -11.47 -2.51 -6.27
CA ASP A 59 -10.29 -3.29 -6.67
C ASP A 59 -9.63 -2.73 -7.92
N PHE A 60 -10.41 -2.06 -8.77
CA PHE A 60 -9.96 -1.50 -10.04
C PHE A 60 -9.01 -0.31 -9.89
N ASP A 61 -8.96 0.29 -8.71
CA ASP A 61 -8.15 1.48 -8.40
C ASP A 61 -6.72 1.16 -7.98
N PHE A 62 -6.34 -0.11 -7.92
CA PHE A 62 -5.03 -0.55 -7.43
C PHE A 62 -4.14 -1.14 -8.52
N HIS A 63 -2.85 -0.91 -8.38
CA HIS A 63 -1.81 -1.55 -9.17
C HIS A 63 -0.93 -2.44 -8.29
N SER A 64 -0.38 -3.48 -8.91
CA SER A 64 0.63 -4.31 -8.27
C SER A 64 1.94 -3.53 -8.17
N ASP A 65 2.38 -3.26 -6.95
CA ASP A 65 3.64 -2.59 -6.66
C ASP A 65 4.21 -3.25 -5.40
N LEU A 66 5.43 -3.79 -5.53
CA LEU A 66 6.12 -4.57 -4.48
C LEU A 66 6.96 -3.70 -3.55
N ASP A 67 7.06 -2.40 -3.85
CA ASP A 67 7.77 -1.45 -3.01
C ASP A 67 6.81 -0.67 -2.10
N PHE A 68 5.52 -0.67 -2.43
CA PHE A 68 4.47 0.06 -1.72
C PHE A 68 3.42 -0.87 -1.15
N ASP A 69 2.85 -0.45 -0.02
CA ASP A 69 1.60 -0.95 0.53
C ASP A 69 0.59 0.18 0.65
N PHE A 70 -0.70 -0.15 0.57
CA PHE A 70 -1.77 0.80 0.79
C PHE A 70 -2.48 0.53 2.11
N TYR A 71 -2.67 1.59 2.88
CA TYR A 71 -3.36 1.56 4.15
C TYR A 71 -4.59 2.47 4.06
N GLU A 72 -5.74 1.97 4.46
CA GLU A 72 -6.98 2.76 4.49
C GLU A 72 -7.39 3.11 5.91
N LYS A 73 -8.02 4.27 6.07
CA LYS A 73 -8.53 4.72 7.36
C LYS A 73 -9.63 3.77 7.82
N ASP A 74 -9.47 3.20 9.01
CA ASP A 74 -10.47 2.35 9.63
C ASP A 74 -11.43 3.21 10.48
N TYR A 75 -12.58 3.56 9.89
CA TYR A 75 -13.62 4.33 10.57
C TYR A 75 -14.32 3.56 11.69
N ASN A 76 -14.15 2.25 11.77
CA ASN A 76 -14.72 1.44 12.86
C ASN A 76 -13.79 1.37 14.07
N SER A 77 -12.56 1.84 13.93
CA SER A 77 -11.57 1.83 15.01
C SER A 77 -11.88 2.93 16.02
N GLN A 78 -12.20 2.52 17.24
CA GLN A 78 -12.72 3.38 18.31
C GLN A 78 -11.72 4.47 18.76
N ASN A 79 -10.44 4.36 18.41
CA ASN A 79 -9.37 5.26 18.84
C ASN A 79 -8.95 6.28 17.77
N CYS A 80 -9.72 6.43 16.69
CA CYS A 80 -9.29 7.12 15.47
C CYS A 80 -9.93 8.47 15.24
N HIS A 81 -10.59 8.98 16.26
CA HIS A 81 -11.12 10.32 16.31
C HIS A 81 -10.18 11.18 17.14
N THR A 82 -9.24 11.85 16.49
CA THR A 82 -8.73 13.11 17.03
C THR A 82 -9.78 14.18 16.77
N ASP A 83 -10.86 14.15 17.55
CA ASP A 83 -11.71 15.33 17.67
C ASP A 83 -10.82 16.47 18.19
N GLN A 84 -10.92 17.57 17.48
CA GLN A 84 -10.14 18.78 17.64
C GLN A 84 -10.19 19.28 19.10
N GLY A 85 -9.02 19.53 19.70
CA GLY A 85 -8.91 20.38 20.89
C GLY A 85 -8.08 19.79 22.02
N GLY A 86 -6.76 19.85 21.91
CA GLY A 86 -5.89 19.46 23.02
C GLY A 86 -4.43 19.81 22.78
N TYR A 87 -4.10 21.11 22.82
CA TYR A 87 -2.74 21.54 23.12
C TYR A 87 -2.36 21.05 24.53
N HIS A 88 -1.83 19.84 24.65
CA HIS A 88 -1.08 19.43 25.83
C HIS A 88 0.25 18.86 25.37
N GLY A 89 1.27 19.70 25.53
CA GLY A 89 2.64 19.38 25.21
C GLY A 89 3.27 18.39 26.17
N GLY A 90 4.44 17.91 25.75
CA GLY A 90 5.47 17.37 26.63
C GLY A 90 5.35 15.88 26.96
N GLY A 91 6.36 15.11 26.58
CA GLY A 91 6.52 13.74 27.05
C GLY A 91 7.59 12.96 26.31
N TYR A 92 8.85 13.27 26.57
CA TYR A 92 9.94 12.30 26.42
C TYR A 92 9.63 11.12 27.35
N GLY A 93 9.38 9.95 26.78
CA GLY A 93 9.00 8.77 27.57
C GLY A 93 9.14 7.52 26.73
N GLY A 94 10.31 6.89 26.84
CA GLY A 94 10.54 5.54 26.32
C GLY A 94 9.70 4.51 27.08
N GLY A 95 9.35 3.43 26.38
CA GLY A 95 8.98 2.17 27.03
C GLY A 95 7.70 1.51 26.54
N ASN A 96 7.92 0.35 25.93
CA ASN A 96 7.09 -0.86 25.92
C ASN A 96 6.00 -1.06 24.86
N TYR A 97 6.09 -2.24 24.25
CA TYR A 97 5.34 -2.73 23.10
C TYR A 97 3.97 -3.28 23.55
N GLY A 98 2.91 -2.90 22.84
CA GLY A 98 1.60 -3.57 22.92
C GLY A 98 0.50 -2.73 23.56
N GLY A 99 -0.28 -2.02 22.73
CA GLY A 99 -1.55 -1.42 23.18
C GLY A 99 -2.09 -0.27 22.34
N GLY A 100 -2.72 -0.57 21.20
CA GLY A 100 -4.05 -0.01 20.86
C GLY A 100 -4.18 1.40 20.27
N ARG A 101 -3.11 2.06 19.83
CA ARG A 101 -3.19 3.26 18.94
C ARG A 101 -2.81 2.98 17.49
N ASP A 102 -2.58 1.71 17.16
CA ASP A 102 -2.06 1.25 15.87
C ASP A 102 -3.16 0.82 14.88
N GLU A 103 -4.44 1.09 15.20
CA GLU A 103 -5.58 0.51 14.47
C GLU A 103 -6.40 1.53 13.66
N CYS A 104 -5.89 2.75 13.45
CA CYS A 104 -6.61 3.74 12.63
C CYS A 104 -6.44 3.55 11.14
N PHE A 105 -5.47 2.74 10.77
CA PHE A 105 -5.18 2.44 9.40
C PHE A 105 -4.95 0.95 9.29
N ARG A 106 -5.74 0.30 8.44
CA ARG A 106 -5.58 -1.13 8.17
C ARG A 106 -4.91 -1.32 6.82
N LEU A 107 -4.03 -2.32 6.76
CA LEU A 107 -3.43 -2.75 5.50
C LEU A 107 -4.54 -3.28 4.60
N VAL A 108 -4.58 -2.79 3.37
CA VAL A 108 -5.46 -3.33 2.35
C VAL A 108 -4.69 -4.43 1.64
N GLU A 109 -5.15 -5.67 1.79
CA GLU A 109 -4.62 -6.83 1.10
C GLU A 109 -5.63 -7.26 0.02
N LYS A 110 -5.48 -6.72 -1.20
CA LYS A 110 -6.30 -7.18 -2.34
C LYS A 110 -5.53 -8.19 -3.16
N GLN A 111 -6.14 -9.35 -3.40
CA GLN A 111 -5.68 -10.32 -4.39
C GLN A 111 -6.09 -9.82 -5.78
N ARG A 112 -5.36 -8.84 -6.31
CA ARG A 112 -5.65 -8.35 -7.66
C ARG A 112 -4.84 -9.12 -8.69
N ALA A 113 -5.54 -9.67 -9.69
CA ALA A 113 -4.91 -10.16 -10.90
C ALA A 113 -4.18 -9.01 -11.61
N VAL A 114 -2.88 -9.17 -11.85
CA VAL A 114 -2.05 -8.32 -12.72
C VAL A 114 -2.74 -8.26 -14.08
N SER A 115 -3.17 -7.06 -14.49
CA SER A 115 -3.78 -6.91 -15.82
C SER A 115 -2.73 -7.03 -16.92
N GLU A 116 -3.12 -7.41 -18.13
CA GLU A 116 -2.21 -7.51 -19.28
C GLU A 116 -1.42 -6.22 -19.56
N ARG A 117 -2.00 -5.06 -19.23
CA ARG A 117 -1.34 -3.75 -19.42
C ARG A 117 -0.26 -3.46 -18.39
N GLU A 118 -0.34 -4.10 -17.23
CA GLU A 118 0.64 -3.99 -16.13
C GLU A 118 1.67 -5.12 -16.17
N ALA A 119 1.35 -6.21 -16.88
CA ALA A 119 2.24 -7.34 -17.04
C ALA A 119 3.48 -6.96 -17.86
N ALA A 120 4.65 -7.35 -17.38
CA ALA A 120 5.89 -7.24 -18.16
C ALA A 120 5.85 -8.10 -19.44
N GLY A 121 4.99 -9.12 -19.47
CA GLY A 121 4.70 -9.98 -20.60
C GLY A 121 3.67 -11.05 -20.22
N SER A 122 3.17 -11.78 -21.21
CA SER A 122 2.30 -12.94 -21.01
C SER A 122 3.03 -14.24 -21.37
N LEU A 123 2.76 -15.30 -20.62
CA LEU A 123 3.30 -16.65 -20.85
C LEU A 123 2.13 -17.63 -20.94
N MET A 124 2.28 -18.66 -21.77
CA MET A 124 1.32 -19.75 -21.83
C MET A 124 1.63 -20.74 -20.70
N ALA A 125 0.61 -21.06 -19.90
CA ALA A 125 0.66 -22.09 -18.87
C ALA A 125 -0.69 -22.81 -18.81
N ARG A 126 -0.69 -24.11 -18.48
CA ARG A 126 -1.89 -24.94 -18.42
C ARG A 126 -2.60 -24.84 -17.07
N ASP A 127 -1.84 -24.60 -16.02
CA ASP A 127 -2.34 -24.43 -14.67
C ASP A 127 -1.53 -23.40 -13.89
N ILE A 128 -2.00 -23.10 -12.68
CA ILE A 128 -1.37 -22.11 -11.82
C ILE A 128 0.05 -22.50 -11.38
N LYS A 129 0.33 -23.81 -11.26
CA LYS A 129 1.62 -24.31 -10.79
C LYS A 129 2.67 -24.22 -11.89
N GLU A 130 2.27 -24.54 -13.12
CA GLU A 130 3.07 -24.28 -14.29
C GLU A 130 3.31 -22.77 -14.43
N CYS A 131 2.28 -21.92 -14.29
CA CYS A 131 2.43 -20.46 -14.39
C CYS A 131 3.46 -19.89 -13.40
N GLU A 132 3.44 -20.35 -12.15
CA GLU A 132 4.45 -20.03 -11.14
C GLU A 132 5.87 -20.42 -11.59
N LEU A 133 6.05 -21.67 -12.03
CA LEU A 133 7.35 -22.17 -12.50
C LEU A 133 7.88 -21.40 -13.71
N VAL A 134 7.03 -21.11 -14.71
CA VAL A 134 7.48 -20.34 -15.89
C VAL A 134 7.78 -18.89 -15.53
N CYS A 135 7.05 -18.31 -14.57
CA CYS A 135 7.36 -16.99 -14.03
C CYS A 135 8.75 -16.99 -13.38
N GLU A 136 9.02 -17.90 -12.44
CA GLU A 136 10.30 -17.98 -11.72
C GLU A 136 11.49 -18.21 -12.67
N GLN A 137 11.29 -19.03 -13.70
CA GLN A 137 12.35 -19.41 -14.64
C GLN A 137 12.42 -18.49 -15.86
N SER A 138 11.61 -17.45 -15.96
CA SER A 138 11.59 -16.57 -17.14
C SER A 138 12.88 -15.76 -17.25
N TRP A 139 13.45 -15.73 -18.45
CA TRP A 139 14.59 -14.88 -18.82
C TRP A 139 14.12 -13.64 -19.62
N GLN A 140 12.85 -13.61 -20.04
CA GLN A 140 12.30 -12.51 -20.84
C GLN A 140 12.05 -11.25 -20.00
N PHE A 141 11.79 -11.43 -18.70
CA PHE A 141 11.59 -10.37 -17.73
C PHE A 141 11.84 -10.90 -16.32
N ILE A 142 12.19 -10.02 -15.38
CA ILE A 142 12.29 -10.38 -13.97
C ILE A 142 10.85 -10.56 -13.44
N CYS A 143 10.37 -11.79 -13.44
CA CYS A 143 9.05 -12.10 -12.90
C CYS A 143 9.09 -12.06 -11.37
N LYS A 144 8.17 -11.29 -10.79
CA LYS A 144 8.03 -11.16 -9.33
C LYS A 144 6.63 -11.51 -8.84
N VAL A 145 5.65 -11.41 -9.72
CA VAL A 145 4.25 -11.73 -9.49
C VAL A 145 3.67 -12.16 -10.83
N PHE A 146 2.74 -13.10 -10.79
CA PHE A 146 2.01 -13.56 -11.97
C PHE A 146 0.52 -13.51 -11.72
N SER A 147 -0.25 -13.64 -12.79
CA SER A 147 -1.70 -13.84 -12.70
C SER A 147 -2.10 -14.87 -13.73
N PHE A 148 -2.90 -15.82 -13.29
CA PHE A 148 -3.32 -16.95 -14.10
C PHE A 148 -4.79 -16.78 -14.47
N ARG A 149 -5.07 -16.79 -15.76
CA ARG A 149 -6.43 -16.79 -16.29
C ARG A 149 -6.73 -18.17 -16.87
N LEU A 150 -7.74 -18.85 -16.31
CA LEU A 150 -8.31 -20.04 -16.93
C LEU A 150 -9.01 -19.62 -18.23
N VAL A 151 -8.64 -20.25 -19.33
CA VAL A 151 -9.38 -20.18 -20.60
C VAL A 151 -10.12 -21.50 -20.71
N GLU A 152 -11.43 -21.48 -20.48
CA GLU A 152 -12.29 -22.63 -20.80
C GLU A 152 -12.43 -22.70 -22.32
N ALA A 153 -12.31 -23.92 -22.85
CA ALA A 153 -12.35 -24.22 -24.28
C ALA A 153 -13.77 -24.21 -24.84
#